data_AF-A0ABD3RFT2-F1
#
_entry.id   AF-A0ABD3RFT2-F1
#
_cell.length_a   1.000
_cell.length_b   1.000
_cell.length_c   1.000
_cell.angle_alpha   90.00
_cell.angle_beta   90.00
_cell.angle_gamma   90.00
#
_symmetry.space_group_name_H-M   'P 1'
#
loop_
_entity.id
_entity.type
_entity.pdbx_description
1 polymer ?
#
loop_
_entity_poly.entity_id
_entity_poly.type
_entity_poly.pdbx_seq_one_letter_code
_entity_poly.pdbx_strand_id
1 'polypeptide(L)'
;MRTGCRVDFAETSRVAVVTNLSAGPYKNSLWFSKDEMELFKTNVAIRINRLRRCVLENDFPPVSYIVGLEKFLTSELTAEYTARRDKLIREILVEARLGCTNDAESSERLMRISTDNSKWAKEQAQLAARFLERYHEIECTGQNHIEPTNSSFQESRQQGSNQVDVSISSPQFQPRLRSFHREKKRSRLNPPTTIKSLPEMTQEGYLSALG
;
A
#
# COMPACT_ATOMS: atom_id res chain seq x y z
N MET A 1 -26.64 -17.10 27.40
CA MET A 1 -25.26 -16.63 27.65
C MET A 1 -24.32 -17.53 26.86
N ARG A 2 -23.63 -17.01 25.83
CA ARG A 2 -22.65 -17.80 25.06
C ARG A 2 -21.30 -17.70 25.75
N THR A 3 -20.87 -18.80 26.38
CA THR A 3 -19.51 -18.98 26.88
C THR A 3 -18.57 -18.99 25.68
N GLY A 4 -17.70 -17.98 25.59
CA GLY A 4 -16.71 -17.88 24.52
C GLY A 4 -15.84 -19.15 24.50
N CYS A 5 -15.64 -19.71 23.31
CA CYS A 5 -14.80 -20.90 23.13
C CYS A 5 -13.37 -20.51 23.50
N ARG A 6 -12.91 -20.97 24.66
CA ARG A 6 -11.54 -20.73 25.13
C ARG A 6 -10.65 -21.69 24.36
N VAL A 7 -9.72 -21.14 23.57
CA VAL A 7 -8.68 -21.95 22.92
C VAL A 7 -7.73 -22.37 24.02
N ASP A 8 -7.87 -23.61 24.47
CA ASP A 8 -6.92 -24.23 25.38
C ASP A 8 -5.82 -24.90 24.55
N PHE A 9 -4.59 -24.44 24.74
CA PHE A 9 -3.43 -25.10 24.15
C PHE A 9 -3.22 -26.43 24.90
N ALA A 10 -3.01 -27.52 24.17
CA ALA A 10 -2.58 -28.77 24.78
C ALA A 10 -1.29 -28.51 25.58
N GLU A 11 -1.09 -29.21 26.71
CA GLU A 11 0.11 -29.04 27.55
C GLU A 11 1.42 -29.23 26.77
N THR A 12 1.37 -29.96 25.65
CA THR A 12 2.51 -30.21 24.75
C THR A 12 2.74 -29.10 23.71
N SER A 13 1.92 -28.04 23.69
CA SER A 13 2.02 -26.96 22.70
C SER A 13 3.23 -26.08 22.99
N ARG A 14 4.04 -25.80 21.96
CA ARG A 14 5.19 -24.89 22.06
C ARG A 14 4.91 -23.63 21.26
N VAL A 15 4.85 -22.49 21.95
CA VAL A 15 4.79 -21.17 21.32
C VAL A 15 6.23 -20.67 21.18
N ALA A 16 6.69 -20.44 19.95
CA ALA A 16 7.98 -19.81 19.69
C ALA A 16 7.75 -18.33 19.37
N VAL A 17 8.18 -17.45 20.28
CA VAL A 17 8.24 -16.02 20.01
C VAL A 17 9.53 -15.75 19.24
N VAL A 18 9.42 -15.55 17.94
CA VAL A 18 10.56 -15.19 17.10
C VAL A 18 10.86 -13.71 17.31
N THR A 19 11.82 -13.43 18.20
CA THR A 19 12.39 -12.10 18.36
C THR A 19 13.23 -11.72 17.13
N ASN A 20 13.72 -10.49 17.08
CA ASN A 20 14.55 -10.01 15.98
C ASN A 20 15.74 -10.95 15.71
N LEU A 21 15.62 -11.77 14.66
CA LEU A 21 16.61 -12.78 14.27
C LEU A 21 17.95 -12.16 13.86
N SER A 22 17.97 -10.87 13.48
CA SER A 22 19.20 -10.17 13.10
C SER A 22 20.13 -9.89 14.29
N ALA A 23 19.62 -9.97 15.52
CA ALA A 23 20.40 -9.80 16.76
C ALA A 23 20.72 -11.14 17.45
N GLY A 24 20.25 -12.27 16.90
CA GLY A 24 20.39 -13.59 17.50
C GLY A 24 21.52 -14.44 16.90
N PRO A 25 21.73 -15.66 17.44
CA PRO A 25 22.74 -16.60 16.93
C PRO A 25 22.46 -17.04 15.48
N TYR A 26 21.22 -16.90 15.02
CA TYR A 26 20.78 -17.22 13.66
C TYR A 26 21.05 -16.12 12.64
N LYS A 27 21.71 -15.02 13.00
CA LYS A 27 22.00 -13.89 12.08
C LYS A 27 22.63 -14.35 10.76
N ASN A 28 23.55 -15.33 10.82
CA ASN A 28 24.25 -15.85 9.64
C ASN A 28 23.40 -16.82 8.79
N SER A 29 22.23 -17.23 9.28
CA SER A 29 21.27 -18.07 8.54
C SER A 29 20.17 -17.26 7.85
N LEU A 30 20.14 -15.94 8.07
CA LEU A 30 19.21 -15.06 7.37
C LEU A 30 19.65 -14.89 5.92
N TRP A 31 18.68 -14.89 5.01
CA TRP A 31 18.93 -14.67 3.58
C TRP A 31 19.42 -13.25 3.28
N PHE A 32 19.10 -12.29 4.15
CA PHE A 32 19.52 -10.91 4.04
C PHE A 32 19.89 -10.37 5.42
N SER A 33 21.00 -9.65 5.49
CA SER A 33 21.36 -8.84 6.64
C SER A 33 20.40 -7.66 6.80
N LYS A 34 20.39 -7.08 8.00
CA LYS A 34 19.63 -5.86 8.28
C LYS A 34 20.06 -4.71 7.35
N ASP A 35 21.36 -4.57 7.13
CA ASP A 35 21.92 -3.48 6.32
C ASP A 35 21.55 -3.64 4.85
N GLU A 36 21.58 -4.86 4.30
CA GLU A 36 21.09 -5.14 2.95
C GLU A 36 19.59 -4.84 2.79
N MET A 37 18.78 -5.16 3.81
CA MET A 37 17.35 -4.84 3.80
C MET A 37 17.09 -3.32 3.81
N GLU A 38 17.82 -2.57 4.64
CA GLU A 38 17.71 -1.10 4.67
C GLU A 38 18.23 -0.45 3.38
N LEU A 39 19.32 -0.98 2.81
CA LEU A 39 19.84 -0.56 1.51
C LEU A 39 18.80 -0.83 0.40
N PHE A 40 18.18 -2.01 0.41
CA PHE A 40 17.11 -2.36 -0.53
C PHE A 40 15.93 -1.39 -0.43
N LYS A 41 15.42 -1.11 0.77
CA LYS A 41 14.32 -0.14 0.98
C LYS A 41 14.67 1.25 0.46
N THR A 42 15.87 1.72 0.77
CA THR A 42 16.39 3.02 0.30
C THR A 42 16.46 3.06 -1.22
N ASN A 43 17.00 2.01 -1.84
CA ASN A 43 17.08 1.90 -3.30
C ASN A 43 15.69 1.87 -3.96
N VAL A 44 14.73 1.16 -3.38
CA VAL A 44 13.34 1.14 -3.85
C VAL A 44 12.72 2.54 -3.78
N ALA A 45 12.91 3.27 -2.68
CA ALA A 45 12.40 4.63 -2.54
C ALA A 45 13.01 5.59 -3.59
N ILE A 46 14.33 5.50 -3.82
CA ILE A 46 15.01 6.29 -4.86
C ILE A 46 14.46 5.96 -6.25
N ARG A 47 14.28 4.66 -6.56
CA ARG A 47 13.72 4.23 -7.85
C ARG A 47 12.31 4.74 -8.07
N ILE A 48 11.45 4.67 -7.05
CA ILE A 48 10.09 5.21 -7.10
C ILE A 48 10.12 6.72 -7.39
N ASN A 49 10.95 7.48 -6.69
CA ASN A 49 11.05 8.93 -6.90
C ASN A 49 11.56 9.28 -8.29
N ARG A 50 12.57 8.55 -8.79
CA ARG A 50 13.08 8.72 -10.15
C ARG A 50 12.01 8.41 -11.19
N LEU A 51 11.29 7.31 -11.01
CA LEU A 51 10.20 6.90 -11.90
C LEU A 51 9.08 7.95 -11.97
N ARG A 52 8.67 8.50 -10.82
CA ARG A 52 7.68 9.59 -10.76
C ARG A 52 8.16 10.83 -11.50
N ARG A 53 9.41 11.21 -11.33
CA ARG A 53 10.00 12.35 -12.05
C ARG A 53 9.99 12.14 -13.55
N CYS A 54 10.41 10.96 -14.02
CA CYS A 54 10.35 10.57 -15.43
C CYS A 54 8.93 10.71 -16.00
N VAL A 55 7.91 10.20 -15.29
CA VAL A 55 6.50 10.35 -15.71
C VAL A 55 6.06 11.82 -15.79
N LEU A 56 6.49 12.67 -14.86
CA LEU A 56 6.17 14.11 -14.87
C LEU A 56 6.85 14.86 -16.02
N GLU A 57 8.08 14.45 -16.36
CA GLU A 57 8.88 15.04 -17.45
C GLU A 57 8.48 14.49 -18.83
N ASN A 58 7.53 13.55 -18.90
CA ASN A 58 7.21 12.74 -20.09
C ASN A 58 8.45 12.02 -20.68
N ASP A 59 9.46 11.76 -19.85
CA ASP A 59 10.62 10.96 -20.18
C ASP A 59 10.32 9.52 -19.76
N PHE A 60 10.10 8.64 -20.74
CA PHE A 60 9.63 7.29 -20.46
C PHE A 60 10.83 6.36 -20.20
N PRO A 61 11.03 5.89 -18.95
CA PRO A 61 12.13 5.00 -18.67
C PRO A 61 11.83 3.62 -19.29
N PRO A 62 12.87 2.80 -19.55
CA PRO A 62 12.68 1.49 -20.15
C PRO A 62 11.68 0.66 -19.34
N VAL A 63 10.85 -0.12 -20.03
CA VAL A 63 9.82 -1.01 -19.42
C VAL A 63 10.36 -1.80 -18.21
N SER A 64 11.59 -2.30 -18.29
CA SER A 64 12.25 -3.07 -17.22
C SER A 64 12.43 -2.32 -15.89
N TYR A 65 12.42 -0.98 -15.91
CA TYR A 65 12.49 -0.13 -14.72
C TYR A 65 11.12 0.08 -14.06
N ILE A 66 10.04 -0.19 -14.78
CA ILE A 66 8.67 0.06 -14.35
C ILE A 66 8.05 -1.19 -13.72
N VAL A 67 8.42 -2.39 -14.20
CA VAL A 67 7.84 -3.67 -13.76
C VAL A 67 7.93 -3.83 -12.24
N GLY A 68 6.79 -4.07 -11.60
CA GLY A 68 6.62 -4.21 -10.16
C GLY A 68 6.48 -2.90 -9.38
N LEU A 69 6.73 -1.75 -10.02
CA LEU A 69 6.62 -0.39 -9.45
C LEU A 69 5.44 0.40 -10.01
N GLU A 70 4.56 -0.22 -10.78
CA GLU A 70 3.43 0.43 -11.49
C GLU A 70 2.50 1.16 -10.51
N LYS A 71 2.25 0.53 -9.36
CA LYS A 71 1.48 1.10 -8.24
C LYS A 71 2.07 2.38 -7.64
N PHE A 72 3.32 2.71 -7.95
CA PHE A 72 4.01 3.88 -7.44
C PHE A 72 4.20 4.99 -8.47
N LEU A 73 3.73 4.80 -9.71
CA LEU A 73 3.86 5.75 -10.81
C LEU A 73 3.28 7.14 -10.48
N THR A 74 2.16 7.18 -9.76
CA THR A 74 1.55 8.44 -9.29
C THR A 74 1.21 8.38 -7.80
N SER A 75 1.02 9.56 -7.20
CA SER A 75 0.55 9.70 -5.81
C SER A 75 -0.79 9.02 -5.59
N GLU A 76 -1.70 9.14 -6.55
CA GLU A 76 -3.07 8.62 -6.47
C GLU A 76 -3.06 7.09 -6.49
N LEU A 77 -2.29 6.49 -7.42
CA LEU A 77 -2.11 5.04 -7.48
C LEU A 77 -1.50 4.50 -6.19
N THR A 78 -0.51 5.22 -5.65
CA THR A 78 0.14 4.83 -4.39
C THR A 78 -0.85 4.89 -3.22
N ALA A 79 -1.68 5.93 -3.16
CA ALA A 79 -2.70 6.08 -2.14
C ALA A 79 -3.77 5.00 -2.22
N GLU A 80 -4.25 4.66 -3.44
CA GLU A 80 -5.20 3.57 -3.64
C GLU A 80 -4.59 2.22 -3.22
N TYR A 81 -3.38 1.92 -3.68
CA TYR A 81 -2.66 0.69 -3.31
C TYR A 81 -2.52 0.56 -1.78
N THR A 82 -2.09 1.64 -1.12
CA THR A 82 -1.92 1.66 0.34
C THR A 82 -3.25 1.45 1.06
N ALA A 83 -4.29 2.17 0.66
CA ALA A 83 -5.62 2.03 1.25
C ALA A 83 -6.19 0.60 1.11
N ARG A 84 -5.98 -0.04 -0.05
CA ARG A 84 -6.38 -1.43 -0.31
C ARG A 84 -5.60 -2.42 0.53
N ARG A 85 -4.27 -2.27 0.61
CA ARG A 85 -3.41 -3.09 1.44
C ARG A 85 -3.80 -2.99 2.92
N ASP A 86 -4.01 -1.77 3.41
CA ASP A 86 -4.41 -1.55 4.80
C ASP A 86 -5.80 -2.13 5.10
N LYS A 87 -6.73 -2.05 4.14
CA LYS A 87 -8.04 -2.70 4.24
C LYS A 87 -7.88 -4.21 4.39
N LEU A 88 -7.11 -4.85 3.51
CA LEU A 88 -6.85 -6.29 3.56
C LEU A 88 -6.24 -6.72 4.89
N ILE A 89 -5.20 -6.00 5.36
CA ILE A 89 -4.56 -6.28 6.64
C ILE A 89 -5.57 -6.20 7.79
N ARG A 90 -6.43 -5.17 7.80
CA ARG A 90 -7.48 -5.05 8.82
C ARG A 90 -8.47 -6.22 8.76
N GLU A 91 -8.92 -6.61 7.58
CA GLU A 91 -9.86 -7.74 7.41
C GLU A 91 -9.24 -9.06 7.90
N ILE A 92 -7.98 -9.33 7.53
CA ILE A 92 -7.24 -10.50 8.01
C ILE A 92 -7.07 -10.47 9.53
N LEU A 93 -6.71 -9.32 10.11
CA LEU A 93 -6.54 -9.19 11.56
C LEU A 93 -7.86 -9.33 12.32
N VAL A 94 -8.98 -8.88 11.76
CA VAL A 94 -10.31 -9.09 12.34
C VAL A 94 -10.62 -10.58 12.38
N GLU A 95 -10.47 -11.30 11.26
CA GLU A 95 -10.69 -12.76 11.23
C GLU A 95 -9.75 -13.50 12.19
N ALA A 96 -8.47 -13.14 12.22
CA ALA A 96 -7.51 -13.74 13.15
C ALA A 96 -7.90 -13.54 14.63
N ARG A 97 -8.52 -12.40 14.98
CA ARG A 97 -8.99 -12.09 16.33
C ARG A 97 -10.30 -12.78 16.71
N LEU A 98 -11.17 -13.02 15.73
CA LEU A 98 -12.40 -13.79 15.95
C LEU A 98 -12.10 -15.26 16.27
N GLY A 99 -10.85 -15.68 16.05
CA GLY A 99 -10.40 -17.05 16.16
C GLY A 99 -10.69 -17.74 14.83
N CYS A 100 -9.68 -18.34 14.22
CA CYS A 100 -9.88 -19.26 13.11
C CYS A 100 -10.51 -20.55 13.67
N THR A 101 -11.77 -20.48 14.09
CA THR A 101 -12.59 -21.66 14.30
C THR A 101 -12.74 -22.32 12.93
N ASN A 102 -12.63 -23.64 12.86
CA ASN A 102 -12.91 -24.40 11.63
C ASN A 102 -14.43 -24.41 11.31
N ASP A 103 -15.15 -23.37 11.70
CA ASP A 103 -16.56 -23.22 11.38
C ASP A 103 -16.71 -22.78 9.92
N ALA A 104 -17.84 -23.18 9.33
CA ALA A 104 -18.14 -22.88 7.93
C ALA A 104 -18.17 -21.36 7.67
N GLU A 105 -18.55 -20.57 8.67
CA GLU A 105 -18.68 -19.12 8.56
C GLU A 105 -17.32 -18.41 8.43
N SER A 106 -16.33 -18.76 9.25
CA SER A 106 -14.97 -18.18 9.17
C SER A 106 -14.27 -18.60 7.88
N SER A 107 -14.47 -19.84 7.44
CA SER A 107 -13.99 -20.29 6.13
C SER A 107 -14.61 -19.48 4.98
N GLU A 108 -15.92 -19.21 5.03
CA GLU A 108 -16.60 -18.40 4.02
C GLU A 108 -16.08 -16.95 3.99
N ARG A 109 -15.86 -16.33 5.16
CA ARG A 109 -15.33 -14.96 5.25
C ARG A 109 -13.90 -14.87 4.71
N LEU A 110 -13.03 -15.81 5.07
CA LEU A 110 -11.66 -15.87 4.52
C LEU A 110 -11.65 -16.13 3.02
N MET A 111 -12.52 -17.02 2.52
CA MET A 111 -12.68 -17.24 1.08
C MET A 111 -13.10 -15.96 0.37
N ARG A 112 -14.03 -15.18 0.95
CA ARG A 112 -14.47 -13.90 0.40
C ARG A 112 -13.34 -12.86 0.36
N ILE A 113 -12.60 -12.69 1.45
CA ILE A 113 -11.43 -11.80 1.52
C ILE A 113 -10.40 -12.19 0.46
N SER A 114 -10.10 -13.49 0.34
CA SER A 114 -9.17 -14.03 -0.65
C SER A 114 -9.63 -13.77 -2.08
N THR A 115 -10.93 -13.98 -2.36
CA THR A 115 -11.53 -13.76 -3.68
C THR A 115 -11.46 -12.30 -4.08
N ASP A 116 -11.83 -11.39 -3.18
CA ASP A 116 -11.80 -9.95 -3.42
C ASP A 116 -10.37 -9.45 -3.67
N ASN A 117 -9.40 -9.92 -2.86
CA ASN A 117 -8.00 -9.57 -3.04
C ASN A 117 -7.45 -10.10 -4.37
N SER A 118 -7.76 -11.36 -4.71
CA SER A 118 -7.32 -12.00 -5.96
C SER A 118 -7.89 -11.29 -7.19
N LYS A 119 -9.17 -10.89 -7.13
CA LYS A 119 -9.81 -10.12 -8.20
C LYS A 119 -9.10 -8.79 -8.43
N TRP A 120 -8.83 -8.05 -7.36
CA TRP A 120 -8.12 -6.79 -7.47
C TRP A 120 -6.68 -6.96 -7.97
N ALA A 121 -5.94 -7.97 -7.49
CA ALA A 121 -4.61 -8.29 -7.98
C ALA A 121 -4.61 -8.59 -9.49
N LYS A 122 -5.61 -9.35 -9.97
CA LYS A 122 -5.80 -9.63 -11.40
C LYS A 122 -6.09 -8.35 -12.19
N GLU A 123 -6.98 -7.49 -11.70
CA GLU A 123 -7.27 -6.20 -12.33
C GLU A 123 -6.00 -5.32 -12.42
N GLN A 124 -5.19 -5.27 -11.36
CA GLN A 124 -3.92 -4.54 -11.36
C GLN A 124 -2.91 -5.13 -12.35
N ALA A 125 -2.78 -6.45 -12.40
CA ALA A 125 -1.91 -7.12 -13.37
C ALA A 125 -2.33 -6.82 -14.82
N GLN A 126 -3.64 -6.79 -15.10
CA GLN A 126 -4.17 -6.44 -16.42
C GLN A 126 -3.92 -4.97 -16.78
N LEU A 127 -4.07 -4.06 -15.83
CA LEU A 127 -3.77 -2.64 -16.03
C LEU A 127 -2.28 -2.42 -16.28
N ALA A 128 -1.41 -3.07 -15.50
CA ALA A 128 0.03 -3.05 -15.68
C ALA A 128 0.42 -3.59 -17.05
N ALA A 129 -0.11 -4.76 -17.45
CA ALA A 129 0.16 -5.35 -18.76
C ALA A 129 -0.21 -4.40 -19.91
N ARG A 130 -1.42 -3.84 -19.90
CA ARG A 130 -1.86 -2.87 -20.94
C ARG A 130 -1.03 -1.61 -20.96
N PHE A 131 -0.58 -1.15 -19.79
CA PHE A 131 0.30 0.00 -19.69
C PHE A 131 1.65 -0.30 -20.34
N LEU A 132 2.25 -1.45 -20.02
CA LEU A 132 3.53 -1.87 -20.59
C LEU A 132 3.44 -2.17 -22.10
N GLU A 133 2.33 -2.73 -22.58
CA GLU A 133 2.06 -2.94 -24.02
C GLU A 133 2.10 -1.61 -24.79
N ARG A 134 1.37 -0.59 -24.30
CA ARG A 134 1.40 0.74 -24.92
C ARG A 134 2.79 1.37 -24.89
N TYR A 135 3.54 1.18 -23.81
CA TYR A 135 4.92 1.68 -23.72
C TYR A 135 5.84 0.98 -24.73
N HIS A 136 5.72 -0.33 -24.84
CA HIS A 136 6.51 -1.10 -25.78
C HIS A 136 6.23 -0.72 -27.24
N GLU A 137 4.97 -0.44 -27.59
CA GLU A 137 4.59 0.09 -28.90
C GLU A 137 5.24 1.45 -29.19
N ILE A 138 5.31 2.34 -28.20
CA ILE A 138 5.97 3.66 -28.33
C ILE A 138 7.49 3.50 -28.49
N GLU A 139 8.13 2.64 -27.68
CA GLU A 139 9.56 2.34 -27.79
C GLU A 139 9.91 1.78 -29.18
N CYS A 140 9.12 0.83 -29.70
CA CYS A 140 9.36 0.20 -31.00
C CYS A 140 9.10 1.13 -32.19
N THR A 141 8.11 2.03 -32.09
CA THR A 141 7.77 2.95 -33.18
C THR A 141 8.66 4.21 -33.20
N GLY A 142 9.17 4.62 -32.04
CA GLY A 142 10.10 5.75 -31.88
C GLY A 142 11.53 5.50 -32.38
N GLN A 143 11.92 4.25 -32.64
CA GLN A 143 13.25 3.91 -33.17
C GLN A 143 13.38 3.99 -34.70
N ASN A 144 12.32 4.37 -35.43
CA ASN A 144 12.38 4.53 -36.89
C ASN A 144 12.72 5.97 -37.37
N HIS A 145 13.11 6.88 -36.48
CA HIS A 145 13.50 8.24 -36.90
C HIS A 145 14.56 8.85 -35.98
N ILE A 146 15.82 8.44 -36.16
CA ILE A 146 16.99 9.33 -36.28
C ILE A 146 18.02 8.50 -37.06
N GLU A 147 18.07 8.69 -38.38
CA GLU A 147 19.35 8.55 -39.07
C GLU A 147 20.31 9.56 -38.41
N PRO A 148 21.52 9.15 -37.97
CA PRO A 148 22.58 10.11 -37.74
C PRO A 148 23.03 10.61 -39.12
N THR A 149 22.31 11.58 -39.68
CA THR A 149 22.87 12.45 -40.71
C THR A 149 23.96 13.25 -40.01
N ASN A 150 25.18 12.78 -40.18
CA ASN A 150 26.39 13.55 -39.96
C ASN A 150 26.22 14.91 -40.66
N SER A 151 26.00 15.97 -39.89
CA SER A 151 26.28 17.32 -40.34
C SER A 151 27.01 18.06 -39.22
N SER A 152 28.30 18.21 -39.45
CA SER A 152 29.11 19.28 -38.91
C SER A 152 28.39 20.61 -39.10
N PHE A 153 28.10 21.34 -38.02
CA PHE A 153 27.98 22.80 -38.14
C PHE A 153 28.37 23.46 -36.81
N GLN A 154 29.42 24.27 -36.92
CA GLN A 154 29.89 25.17 -35.88
C GLN A 154 28.83 26.22 -35.54
N GLU A 155 28.89 26.64 -34.29
CA GLU A 155 28.53 27.96 -33.75
C GLU A 155 27.76 28.92 -34.66
N SER A 156 26.54 29.25 -34.25
CA SER A 156 26.14 30.65 -34.15
C SER A 156 25.03 30.81 -33.11
N ARG A 157 25.39 31.47 -32.00
CA ARG A 157 24.46 32.15 -31.12
C ARG A 157 23.58 33.09 -31.96
N GLN A 158 22.27 32.96 -31.86
CA GLN A 158 21.39 34.13 -31.83
C GLN A 158 20.08 33.81 -31.11
N GLN A 159 19.72 34.74 -30.23
CA GLN A 159 18.51 34.77 -29.44
C GLN A 159 17.29 34.89 -30.34
N GLY A 160 16.24 34.12 -30.05
CA GLY A 160 14.95 34.23 -30.69
C GLY A 160 13.89 33.56 -29.83
N SER A 161 13.20 34.36 -29.03
CA SER A 161 12.03 33.98 -28.24
C SER A 161 10.87 33.58 -29.14
N ASN A 162 10.57 32.29 -29.24
CA ASN A 162 9.30 31.80 -29.77
C ASN A 162 8.66 30.90 -28.70
N GLN A 163 7.66 31.46 -28.02
CA GLN A 163 6.66 30.68 -27.31
C GLN A 163 5.93 29.83 -28.34
N VAL A 164 6.10 28.52 -28.28
CA VAL A 164 5.22 27.57 -28.95
C VAL A 164 4.34 26.99 -27.85
N ASP A 165 3.10 27.48 -27.78
CA ASP A 165 2.03 26.87 -26.98
C ASP A 165 1.64 25.55 -27.64
N VAL A 166 2.37 24.49 -27.30
CA VAL A 166 2.01 23.11 -27.65
C VAL A 166 1.01 22.61 -26.61
N SER A 167 -0.25 22.98 -26.78
CA SER A 167 -1.37 22.34 -26.09
C SER A 167 -1.62 20.95 -26.69
N ILE A 168 -0.80 19.97 -26.32
CA ILE A 168 -1.15 18.56 -26.54
C ILE A 168 -2.11 18.17 -25.41
N SER A 169 -3.40 18.13 -25.74
CA SER A 169 -4.40 17.46 -24.91
C SER A 169 -4.11 15.96 -24.91
N SER A 170 -3.25 15.56 -23.96
CA SER A 170 -2.94 14.15 -23.75
C SER A 170 -4.23 13.41 -23.40
N PRO A 171 -4.66 12.39 -24.17
CA PRO A 171 -5.89 11.67 -23.90
C PRO A 171 -5.67 10.77 -22.67
N GLN A 172 -5.92 11.38 -21.51
CA GLN A 172 -6.49 10.78 -20.32
C GLN A 172 -6.01 9.36 -20.02
N PHE A 173 -4.89 9.26 -19.31
CA PHE A 173 -4.87 8.39 -18.14
C PHE A 173 -5.82 9.01 -17.09
N GLN A 174 -7.12 9.01 -17.38
CA GLN A 174 -8.12 9.15 -16.34
C GLN A 174 -8.27 7.75 -15.75
N PRO A 175 -7.66 7.46 -14.58
CA PRO A 175 -8.15 6.31 -13.83
C PRO A 175 -9.66 6.54 -13.72
N ARG A 176 -10.47 5.58 -14.17
CA ARG A 176 -11.89 5.53 -13.84
C ARG A 176 -11.94 5.33 -12.32
N LEU A 177 -11.71 6.42 -11.59
CA LEU A 177 -12.12 6.60 -10.22
C LEU A 177 -13.63 6.50 -10.31
N ARG A 178 -14.15 5.28 -10.19
CA ARG A 178 -15.46 5.11 -9.59
C ARG A 178 -15.33 5.85 -8.28
N SER A 179 -15.93 7.04 -8.24
CA SER A 179 -16.12 7.80 -7.03
C SER A 179 -16.74 6.82 -6.04
N PHE A 180 -15.92 6.27 -5.14
CA PHE A 180 -16.43 5.62 -3.96
C PHE A 180 -17.05 6.76 -3.17
N HIS A 181 -18.32 7.05 -3.45
CA HIS A 181 -19.21 7.72 -2.55
C HIS A 181 -19.20 6.90 -1.27
N ARG A 182 -18.30 7.29 -0.37
CA ARG A 182 -18.32 6.89 1.03
C ARG A 182 -19.58 7.52 1.59
N GLU A 183 -20.69 6.82 1.45
CA GLU A 183 -21.95 7.13 2.07
C GLU A 183 -21.70 7.14 3.59
N LYS A 184 -21.43 8.33 4.10
CA LYS A 184 -21.23 8.60 5.52
C LYS A 184 -22.62 8.53 6.15
N LYS A 185 -23.16 7.31 6.30
CA LYS A 185 -24.32 7.06 7.15
C LYS A 185 -23.90 7.44 8.57
N ARG A 186 -24.22 8.70 8.92
CA ARG A 186 -24.33 9.16 10.30
C ARG A 186 -25.48 8.35 10.91
N SER A 187 -25.17 7.17 11.43
CA SER A 187 -26.00 6.55 12.45
C SER A 187 -26.01 7.50 13.63
N ARG A 188 -27.11 8.24 13.78
CA ARG A 188 -27.48 8.92 15.01
C ARG A 188 -27.69 7.82 16.05
N LEU A 189 -26.62 7.43 16.72
CA LEU A 189 -26.71 6.73 18.00
C LEU A 189 -27.20 7.74 19.02
N ASN A 190 -28.36 7.45 19.59
CA ASN A 190 -28.92 8.16 20.73
C ASN A 190 -27.89 8.22 21.86
N PRO A 191 -27.76 9.34 22.59
CA PRO A 191 -26.95 9.39 23.79
C PRO A 191 -27.56 8.48 24.86
N PRO A 192 -26.77 7.70 25.60
CA PRO A 192 -27.28 6.96 26.75
C PRO A 192 -27.64 7.92 27.89
N THR A 193 -28.82 7.67 28.43
CA THR A 193 -29.48 8.29 29.57
C THR A 193 -28.64 8.15 30.85
N THR A 194 -28.47 9.28 31.54
CA THR A 194 -28.35 9.43 33.01
C THR A 194 -27.45 8.43 33.76
N ILE A 195 -26.18 8.82 33.95
CA ILE A 195 -25.35 8.30 35.05
C ILE A 195 -25.86 8.93 36.35
N LYS A 196 -26.38 8.09 37.25
CA LYS A 196 -26.65 8.49 38.64
C LYS A 196 -25.32 8.84 39.31
N SER A 197 -25.26 10.02 39.88
CA SER A 197 -24.20 10.55 40.73
C SER A 197 -23.77 9.54 41.78
N LEU A 198 -22.46 9.27 41.83
CA LEU A 198 -21.78 8.67 42.97
C LEU A 198 -21.73 9.69 44.12
N PRO A 199 -21.91 9.29 45.39
CA PRO A 199 -21.72 10.19 46.52
C PRO A 199 -20.24 10.58 46.67
N GLU A 200 -19.99 11.86 46.93
CA GLU A 200 -18.70 12.41 47.33
C GLU A 200 -18.20 11.71 48.60
N MET A 201 -17.10 10.96 48.49
CA MET A 201 -16.31 10.55 49.66
C MET A 201 -15.47 11.74 50.11
N THR A 202 -15.89 12.36 51.20
CA THR A 202 -15.11 13.34 51.95
C THR A 202 -13.91 12.69 52.64
N GLN A 203 -12.84 13.47 52.77
CA GLN A 203 -11.49 13.04 53.14
C GLN A 203 -11.25 12.84 54.65
N GLU A 204 -12.28 12.62 55.47
CA GLU A 204 -12.16 12.56 56.94
C GLU A 204 -12.25 11.16 57.56
N GLY A 205 -11.85 10.11 56.82
CA GLY A 205 -12.02 8.71 57.26
C GLY A 205 -10.73 7.92 57.53
N TYR A 206 -9.55 8.54 57.61
CA TYR A 206 -8.27 7.80 57.59
C TYR A 206 -7.59 7.55 58.96
N LEU A 207 -8.26 7.80 60.10
CA LEU A 207 -7.62 7.66 61.44
C LEU A 207 -8.36 6.78 62.46
N SER A 208 -9.01 5.69 62.05
CA SER A 208 -9.66 4.78 63.01
C SER A 208 -9.38 3.29 62.81
N ALA A 209 -8.28 2.91 62.16
CA ALA A 209 -7.91 1.49 62.00
C ALA A 209 -6.45 1.21 62.38
N LEU A 210 -6.03 1.69 63.56
CA LEU A 210 -4.94 1.12 64.36
C LEU A 210 -5.26 1.41 65.84
N GLY A 211 -6.02 0.50 66.42
CA GLY A 211 -6.46 0.48 67.82
C GLY A 211 -7.37 -0.72 68.05
#